data_AF-A0A9D9VNE5-F1
#
_entry.id   AF-A0A9D9VNE5-F1
#
_cell.length_a   1.000
_cell.length_b   1.000
_cell.length_c   1.000
_cell.angle_alpha   90.00
_cell.angle_beta   90.00
_cell.angle_gamma   90.00
#
_symmetry.space_group_name_H-M   'P 1'
#
loop_
_entity.id
_entity.type
_entity.pdbx_description
1 polymer ?
#
loop_
_entity_poly.entity_id
_entity_poly.type
_entity_poly.pdbx_seq_one_letter_code
_entity_poly.pdbx_strand_id
1 'polypeptide(L)'
;MKQEKYILWGSIAILIISSVLFVVVDGPKKTKEETSHTSVKKEISLDTENTKNATSSTGGLGTTTPQEPDARFNTKLWSATYTNNTYGFTLVFPDSWSSYTAKEIDNGVQFGVEGQEDVFTIVAYTNKEWEEKIQENKRAGTGELPGVLKKNDAYVFTVKRASTFSEKVLTVINVYPSILTTFTFRK
;
A
#
# COMPACT_ATOMS: atom_id res chain seq x y z
N MET A 1 -16.91 59.95 10.45
CA MET A 1 -16.48 60.30 9.08
C MET A 1 -16.04 59.02 8.38
N LYS A 2 -16.75 58.66 7.28
CA LYS A 2 -16.42 57.77 6.13
C LYS A 2 -15.47 56.57 6.38
N GLN A 3 -15.93 55.32 6.51
CA GLN A 3 -16.40 54.38 5.47
C GLN A 3 -15.64 54.48 4.14
N GLU A 4 -14.85 53.44 3.81
CA GLU A 4 -14.80 52.92 2.44
C GLU A 4 -14.37 51.43 2.45
N LYS A 5 -15.26 50.61 1.88
CA LYS A 5 -15.17 49.17 1.68
C LYS A 5 -14.59 48.94 0.27
N TYR A 6 -13.60 48.08 0.13
CA TYR A 6 -13.21 47.55 -1.18
C TYR A 6 -13.61 46.08 -1.27
N ILE A 7 -14.78 45.86 -1.86
CA ILE A 7 -15.25 44.57 -2.34
C ILE A 7 -14.86 44.52 -3.82
N LEU A 8 -13.81 43.78 -4.17
CA LEU A 8 -13.46 43.54 -5.57
C LEU A 8 -14.02 42.18 -6.01
N TRP A 9 -15.18 42.25 -6.66
CA TRP A 9 -15.77 41.17 -7.44
C TRP A 9 -14.91 40.91 -8.67
N GLY A 10 -14.38 39.70 -8.79
CA GLY A 10 -13.66 39.24 -9.97
C GLY A 10 -14.26 37.95 -10.51
N SER A 11 -15.51 38.01 -10.96
CA SER A 11 -16.17 36.93 -11.68
C SER A 11 -15.52 36.74 -13.05
N ILE A 12 -14.60 35.79 -13.18
CA ILE A 12 -14.10 35.36 -14.49
C ILE A 12 -14.80 34.04 -14.84
N ALA A 13 -15.91 34.19 -15.55
CA ALA A 13 -16.52 33.12 -16.32
C ALA A 13 -15.75 32.98 -17.64
N ILE A 14 -15.01 31.89 -17.81
CA ILE A 14 -14.51 31.49 -19.13
C ILE A 14 -15.19 30.17 -19.49
N LEU A 15 -16.24 30.33 -20.29
CA LEU A 15 -16.86 29.31 -21.12
C LEU A 15 -15.95 29.10 -22.34
N ILE A 16 -15.26 27.97 -22.42
CA ILE A 16 -14.73 27.47 -23.71
C ILE A 16 -15.27 26.07 -23.92
N ILE A 17 -16.28 26.04 -24.78
CA ILE A 17 -16.78 24.90 -25.52
C ILE A 17 -15.63 24.41 -26.42
N SER A 18 -15.20 23.16 -26.26
CA SER A 18 -14.45 22.48 -27.31
C SER A 18 -14.98 21.06 -27.44
N SER A 19 -15.95 20.94 -28.34
CA SER A 19 -16.45 19.70 -28.90
C SER A 19 -15.30 19.00 -29.62
N VAL A 20 -14.77 17.92 -29.06
CA VAL A 20 -13.87 17.02 -29.80
C VAL A 20 -14.65 15.76 -30.17
N LEU A 21 -14.67 15.54 -31.48
CA LEU A 21 -15.33 14.45 -32.19
C LEU A 21 -14.94 13.07 -31.64
N PHE A 22 -15.96 12.21 -31.60
CA PHE A 22 -15.84 10.76 -31.62
C PHE A 22 -15.03 10.28 -32.82
N VAL A 23 -14.06 9.39 -32.59
CA VAL A 23 -13.68 8.35 -33.54
C VAL A 23 -13.93 7.01 -32.87
N VAL A 24 -15.06 6.40 -33.20
CA VAL A 24 -15.32 4.98 -32.93
C VAL A 24 -14.51 4.17 -33.93
N VAL A 25 -13.46 3.50 -33.46
CA VAL A 25 -12.81 2.41 -34.21
C VAL A 25 -13.44 1.11 -33.74
N ASP A 26 -14.39 0.61 -34.54
CA ASP A 26 -14.86 -0.76 -34.46
C ASP A 26 -13.94 -1.66 -35.31
N GLY A 27 -13.43 -2.74 -34.72
CA GLY A 27 -12.57 -3.70 -35.40
C GLY A 27 -12.51 -5.03 -34.64
N PRO A 28 -13.15 -6.11 -35.15
CA PRO A 28 -13.22 -7.38 -34.45
C PRO A 28 -12.09 -8.32 -34.89
N LYS A 29 -11.37 -8.95 -33.95
CA LYS A 29 -10.79 -10.27 -34.18
C LYS A 29 -10.88 -11.14 -32.93
N LYS A 30 -11.81 -12.09 -33.00
CA LYS A 30 -11.83 -13.30 -32.19
C LYS A 30 -10.58 -14.12 -32.55
N THR A 31 -9.74 -14.41 -31.56
CA THR A 31 -8.86 -15.57 -31.60
C THR A 31 -9.17 -16.41 -30.38
N LYS A 32 -9.80 -17.55 -30.64
CA LYS A 32 -9.86 -18.68 -29.73
C LYS A 32 -8.46 -19.29 -29.73
N GLU A 33 -7.83 -19.36 -28.58
CA GLU A 33 -6.86 -20.42 -28.32
C GLU A 33 -7.31 -21.19 -27.09
N GLU A 34 -7.42 -22.48 -27.34
CA GLU A 34 -7.83 -23.57 -26.51
C GLU A 34 -6.53 -24.23 -26.07
N THR A 35 -6.24 -24.27 -24.77
CA THR A 35 -5.29 -25.28 -24.27
C THR A 35 -5.71 -25.75 -22.88
N SER A 36 -6.18 -26.98 -22.93
CA SER A 36 -6.49 -27.93 -21.88
C SER A 36 -5.44 -28.08 -20.78
N HIS A 37 -5.98 -28.18 -19.55
CA HIS A 37 -5.68 -29.14 -18.50
C HIS A 37 -4.22 -29.47 -18.16
N THR A 38 -3.83 -29.18 -16.92
CA THR A 38 -3.29 -30.21 -16.00
C THR A 38 -3.56 -29.78 -14.54
N SER A 39 -4.53 -30.43 -13.91
CA SER A 39 -4.71 -30.39 -12.45
C SER A 39 -3.74 -31.39 -11.82
N VAL A 40 -2.67 -30.90 -11.18
CA VAL A 40 -1.88 -31.71 -10.25
C VAL A 40 -2.47 -31.52 -8.85
N LYS A 41 -3.27 -32.50 -8.44
CA LYS A 41 -3.69 -32.71 -7.06
C LYS A 41 -2.45 -33.15 -6.26
N LYS A 42 -1.88 -32.26 -5.45
CA LYS A 42 -0.87 -32.64 -4.45
C LYS A 42 -1.54 -32.67 -3.09
N GLU A 43 -1.86 -33.88 -2.64
CA GLU A 43 -2.15 -34.17 -1.24
C GLU A 43 -0.87 -33.95 -0.44
N ILE A 44 -0.90 -33.00 0.49
CA ILE A 44 0.12 -32.86 1.52
C ILE A 44 -0.58 -33.20 2.83
N SER A 45 -0.27 -34.39 3.33
CA SER A 45 -0.54 -34.81 4.70
C SER A 45 0.23 -33.89 5.66
N LEU A 46 -0.47 -33.21 6.56
CA LEU A 46 0.12 -32.52 7.69
C LEU A 46 -0.10 -33.38 8.93
N ASP A 47 0.95 -34.11 9.30
CA ASP A 47 1.01 -34.79 10.58
C ASP A 47 1.18 -33.77 11.70
N THR A 48 0.43 -34.03 12.76
CA THR A 48 0.39 -33.30 14.02
C THR A 48 1.54 -33.77 14.90
N GLU A 49 2.43 -32.87 15.35
CA GLU A 49 3.11 -33.05 16.64
C GLU A 49 3.66 -31.73 17.24
N ASN A 50 2.97 -31.27 18.28
CA ASN A 50 3.52 -31.00 19.61
C ASN A 50 4.93 -30.37 19.74
N THR A 51 5.03 -29.13 20.22
CA THR A 51 6.06 -28.75 21.21
C THR A 51 5.56 -27.62 22.09
N LYS A 52 5.06 -28.00 23.28
CA LYS A 52 5.11 -27.13 24.46
C LYS A 52 6.57 -27.01 24.88
N ASN A 53 7.06 -25.80 25.10
CA ASN A 53 8.07 -25.53 26.13
C ASN A 53 7.98 -24.07 26.57
N ALA A 54 7.54 -23.88 27.81
CA ALA A 54 7.86 -22.72 28.62
C ALA A 54 9.33 -22.79 29.03
N THR A 55 9.98 -21.64 29.32
CA THR A 55 10.76 -21.41 30.56
C THR A 55 11.44 -20.04 30.53
N SER A 56 11.28 -19.35 31.66
CA SER A 56 11.82 -18.06 32.12
C SER A 56 13.35 -17.97 32.18
N SER A 57 13.90 -16.75 32.10
CA SER A 57 15.07 -16.28 32.89
C SER A 57 15.26 -14.76 32.66
N THR A 58 15.04 -13.89 33.66
CA THR A 58 15.95 -13.41 34.73
C THR A 58 16.81 -12.19 34.34
N GLY A 59 16.47 -11.04 34.95
CA GLY A 59 17.40 -10.13 35.63
C GLY A 59 18.54 -9.48 34.84
N GLY A 60 18.29 -8.29 34.30
CA GLY A 60 19.33 -7.33 33.91
C GLY A 60 18.89 -5.91 34.25
N LEU A 61 19.43 -5.36 35.34
CA LEU A 61 19.25 -3.95 35.73
C LEU A 61 20.14 -3.10 34.82
N GLY A 62 19.56 -2.51 33.78
CA GLY A 62 20.22 -1.66 32.80
C GLY A 62 19.37 -0.42 32.53
N THR A 63 20.04 0.73 32.58
CA THR A 63 19.60 2.11 32.38
C THR A 63 18.45 2.27 31.37
N THR A 64 17.31 2.77 31.84
CA THR A 64 16.10 3.05 31.02
C THR A 64 16.26 4.36 30.24
N THR A 65 16.88 4.29 29.07
CA THR A 65 16.56 5.23 27.98
C THR A 65 15.16 4.86 27.47
N PRO A 66 14.23 5.81 27.26
CA PRO A 66 12.93 5.52 26.65
C PRO A 66 13.15 4.96 25.24
N GLN A 67 13.20 3.64 25.13
CA GLN A 67 13.17 2.94 23.86
C GLN A 67 11.74 3.07 23.34
N GLU A 68 11.56 3.96 22.37
CA GLU A 68 10.34 4.04 21.57
C GLU A 68 9.98 2.62 21.13
N PRO A 69 8.75 2.14 21.39
CA PRO A 69 8.36 0.80 21.03
C PRO A 69 8.47 0.66 19.51
N ASP A 70 9.55 0.04 19.05
CA ASP A 70 9.73 -0.40 17.67
C ASP A 70 8.58 -1.38 17.38
N ALA A 71 7.45 -0.86 16.89
CA ALA A 71 6.23 -1.61 16.59
C ALA A 71 6.43 -2.42 15.31
N ARG A 72 7.44 -3.31 15.35
CA ARG A 72 7.74 -4.28 14.31
C ARG A 72 6.87 -5.50 14.58
N PHE A 73 5.87 -5.73 13.73
CA PHE A 73 5.11 -6.97 13.77
C PHE A 73 5.97 -8.08 13.16
N ASN A 74 6.57 -8.92 14.00
CA ASN A 74 7.23 -10.15 13.56
C ASN A 74 6.16 -11.24 13.42
N THR A 75 5.82 -11.60 12.19
CA THR A 75 4.79 -12.58 11.82
C THR A 75 5.22 -14.04 12.06
N LYS A 76 5.99 -14.29 13.13
CA LYS A 76 6.47 -15.62 13.51
C LYS A 76 5.33 -16.66 13.68
N LEU A 77 4.09 -16.18 13.81
CA LEU A 77 2.86 -16.91 13.51
C LEU A 77 2.28 -16.34 12.21
N TRP A 78 2.49 -17.05 11.10
CA TRP A 78 2.01 -16.65 9.77
C TRP A 78 0.50 -16.35 9.79
N SER A 79 0.13 -15.16 9.30
CA SER A 79 -1.24 -14.82 8.93
C SER A 79 -1.20 -14.27 7.53
N ALA A 80 -2.01 -14.86 6.63
CA ALA A 80 -2.18 -14.33 5.29
C ALA A 80 -2.80 -12.92 5.32
N THR A 81 -3.48 -12.50 6.38
CA THR A 81 -4.15 -11.20 6.45
C THR A 81 -3.41 -10.23 7.36
N TYR A 82 -3.00 -9.09 6.82
CA TYR A 82 -2.59 -7.91 7.59
C TYR A 82 -3.78 -6.99 7.80
N THR A 83 -3.89 -6.44 9.01
CA THR A 83 -4.90 -5.43 9.37
C THR A 83 -4.20 -4.22 9.95
N ASN A 84 -4.40 -3.06 9.34
CA ASN A 84 -4.00 -1.79 9.92
C ASN A 84 -5.18 -1.18 10.67
N ASN A 85 -5.09 -1.12 12.00
CA ASN A 85 -6.15 -0.58 12.85
C ASN A 85 -6.19 0.96 12.79
N THR A 86 -5.05 1.61 12.55
CA THR A 86 -4.90 3.07 12.52
C THR A 86 -5.68 3.71 11.36
N TYR A 87 -5.61 3.12 10.17
CA TYR A 87 -6.21 3.63 8.93
C TYR A 87 -7.35 2.75 8.39
N GLY A 88 -7.72 1.69 9.12
CA GLY A 88 -8.91 0.89 8.84
C GLY A 88 -8.87 0.12 7.51
N PHE A 89 -7.72 -0.46 7.13
CA PHE A 89 -7.61 -1.28 5.93
C PHE A 89 -7.01 -2.67 6.21
N THR A 90 -7.22 -3.58 5.27
CA THR A 90 -6.64 -4.92 5.28
C THR A 90 -5.95 -5.25 3.96
N LEU A 91 -4.98 -6.14 4.03
CA LEU A 91 -4.30 -6.75 2.89
C LEU A 91 -4.23 -8.26 3.09
N VAL A 92 -4.26 -9.01 1.99
CA VAL A 92 -4.02 -10.46 1.96
C VAL A 92 -2.70 -10.73 1.22
N PHE A 93 -1.79 -11.41 1.91
CA PHE A 93 -0.48 -11.82 1.45
C PHE A 93 -0.51 -13.30 1.01
N PRO A 94 0.10 -13.64 -0.13
CA PRO A 94 0.27 -15.03 -0.56
C PRO A 94 1.32 -15.73 0.29
N ASP A 95 1.33 -17.06 0.30
CA ASP A 95 2.28 -17.87 1.09
C ASP A 95 3.76 -17.57 0.77
N SER A 96 4.08 -17.12 -0.45
CA SER A 96 5.45 -16.66 -0.78
C SER A 96 5.92 -15.46 0.08
N TRP A 97 4.99 -14.76 0.73
CA TRP A 97 5.25 -13.67 1.67
C TRP A 97 5.10 -14.08 3.14
N SER A 98 4.96 -15.39 3.41
CA SER A 98 5.56 -16.14 4.53
C SER A 98 5.99 -15.37 5.79
N SER A 99 7.06 -14.62 5.58
CA SER A 99 7.88 -14.00 6.60
C SER A 99 7.91 -12.48 6.43
N TYR A 100 6.81 -11.88 5.98
CA TYR A 100 6.76 -10.43 5.80
C TYR A 100 6.87 -9.72 7.15
N THR A 101 7.50 -8.55 7.11
CA THR A 101 7.52 -7.60 8.22
C THR A 101 6.59 -6.44 7.88
N ALA A 102 5.92 -5.90 8.90
CA ALA A 102 5.17 -4.67 8.80
C ALA A 102 5.61 -3.73 9.92
N LYS A 103 5.94 -2.48 9.54
CA LYS A 103 6.31 -1.40 10.45
C LYS A 103 5.39 -0.21 10.19
N GLU A 104 4.61 0.19 11.20
CA GLU A 104 3.84 1.43 11.13
C GLU A 104 4.81 2.63 11.18
N ILE A 105 4.54 3.62 10.35
CA ILE A 105 5.26 4.90 10.25
C ILE A 105 4.24 6.04 10.31
N ASP A 106 4.68 7.27 10.53
CA ASP A 106 3.83 8.45 10.82
C ASP A 106 2.52 8.55 10.00
N ASN A 107 2.60 8.28 8.70
CA ASN A 107 1.47 8.34 7.78
C ASN A 107 1.27 7.06 6.96
N GLY A 108 1.66 5.90 7.46
CA GLY A 108 1.57 4.68 6.66
C GLY A 108 2.11 3.42 7.28
N VAL A 109 2.38 2.44 6.42
CA VAL A 109 2.94 1.15 6.79
C VAL A 109 3.99 0.75 5.77
N GLN A 110 5.18 0.44 6.24
CA GLN A 110 6.25 -0.15 5.46
C GLN A 110 6.20 -1.67 5.57
N PHE A 111 6.27 -2.34 4.43
CA PHE A 111 6.29 -3.79 4.32
C PHE A 111 7.64 -4.26 3.80
N GLY A 112 8.17 -5.28 4.45
CA GLY A 112 9.43 -5.93 4.10
C GLY A 112 9.30 -7.45 4.07
N VAL A 113 10.39 -8.10 3.68
CA VAL A 113 10.58 -9.56 3.79
C VAL A 113 12.00 -9.83 4.29
N GLU A 114 12.34 -11.09 4.49
CA GLU A 114 13.71 -11.45 4.88
C GLU A 114 14.74 -10.93 3.84
N GLY A 115 15.71 -10.15 4.32
CA GLY A 115 16.76 -9.58 3.49
C GLY A 115 16.46 -8.20 2.91
N GLN A 116 15.26 -7.63 3.13
CA GLN A 116 14.96 -6.23 2.83
C GLN A 116 13.72 -5.74 3.59
N GLU A 117 13.92 -4.74 4.47
CA GLU A 117 12.84 -4.21 5.32
C GLU A 117 11.86 -3.27 4.58
N ASP A 118 12.27 -2.71 3.43
CA ASP A 118 11.58 -1.62 2.75
C ASP A 118 11.10 -1.95 1.33
N VAL A 119 10.46 -3.11 1.15
CA VAL A 119 10.02 -3.56 -0.18
C VAL A 119 8.96 -2.64 -0.80
N PHE A 120 7.94 -2.27 -0.01
CA PHE A 120 6.97 -1.24 -0.39
C PHE A 120 6.36 -0.55 0.83
N THR A 121 5.74 0.60 0.62
CA THR A 121 5.10 1.41 1.65
C THR A 121 3.72 1.83 1.16
N ILE A 122 2.70 1.65 2.00
CA ILE A 122 1.40 2.28 1.81
C ILE A 122 1.35 3.54 2.66
N VAL A 123 1.09 4.68 2.03
CA VAL A 123 1.00 5.98 2.69
C VAL A 123 -0.43 6.49 2.61
N ALA A 124 -1.01 6.85 3.74
CA ALA A 124 -2.31 7.48 3.88
C ALA A 124 -2.12 9.00 3.97
N TYR A 125 -2.58 9.71 2.96
CA TYR A 125 -2.69 11.17 2.99
C TYR A 125 -4.11 11.57 3.33
N THR A 126 -4.31 12.56 4.19
CA THR A 126 -5.61 13.24 4.23
C THR A 126 -5.92 13.85 2.86
N ASN A 127 -7.21 14.09 2.57
CA ASN A 127 -7.60 14.75 1.31
C ASN A 127 -6.90 16.11 1.12
N LYS A 128 -6.66 16.84 2.21
CA LYS A 128 -5.94 18.12 2.18
C LYS A 128 -4.46 17.94 1.83
N GLU A 129 -3.75 17.05 2.53
CA GLU A 129 -2.32 16.77 2.26
C GLU A 129 -2.11 16.24 0.85
N TRP A 130 -3.04 15.42 0.34
CA TRP A 130 -2.97 14.91 -1.02
C TRP A 130 -3.07 16.02 -2.07
N GLU A 131 -3.98 16.98 -1.89
CA GLU A 131 -4.10 18.14 -2.79
C GLU A 131 -2.84 19.01 -2.72
N GLU A 132 -2.30 19.27 -1.52
CA GLU A 132 -1.04 19.97 -1.35
C GLU A 132 0.11 19.26 -2.09
N LYS A 133 0.17 17.92 -2.01
CA LYS A 133 1.16 17.10 -2.72
C LYS A 133 1.01 17.20 -4.24
N ILE A 134 -0.22 17.25 -4.75
CA ILE A 134 -0.48 17.47 -6.17
C ILE A 134 0.04 18.85 -6.61
N GLN A 135 -0.25 19.90 -5.84
CA GLN A 135 0.18 21.26 -6.17
C GLN A 135 1.71 21.42 -6.06
N GLU A 136 2.35 20.78 -5.08
CA GLU A 136 3.80 20.72 -4.96
C GLU A 136 4.45 20.10 -6.20
N ASN A 137 3.97 18.93 -6.63
CA ASN A 137 4.50 18.25 -7.83
C ASN A 137 4.32 19.08 -9.11
N LYS A 138 3.18 19.79 -9.25
CA LYS A 138 2.95 20.71 -10.36
C LYS A 138 3.96 21.86 -10.36
N ARG A 139 4.29 22.42 -9.20
CA ARG A 139 5.27 23.52 -9.07
C ARG A 139 6.70 23.06 -9.32
N ALA A 140 7.05 21.86 -8.85
CA ALA A 140 8.40 21.32 -8.99
C ALA A 140 8.73 20.85 -10.42
N GLY A 141 7.72 20.60 -11.26
CA GLY A 141 7.91 20.05 -12.61
C GLY A 141 8.44 18.61 -12.61
N THR A 142 8.46 17.94 -11.46
CA THR A 142 8.98 16.58 -11.26
C THR A 142 8.01 15.49 -11.73
N GLY A 143 6.76 15.86 -12.06
CA GLY A 143 5.83 15.11 -12.91
C GLY A 143 5.18 13.85 -12.30
N GLU A 144 5.90 13.10 -11.47
CA GLU A 144 5.42 11.78 -11.04
C GLU A 144 4.78 11.85 -9.64
N LEU A 145 3.44 11.75 -9.62
CA LEU A 145 2.71 11.53 -8.37
C LEU A 145 2.86 10.07 -7.93
N PRO A 146 2.87 9.81 -6.62
CA PRO A 146 2.77 8.44 -6.12
C PRO A 146 1.52 7.74 -6.68
N GLY A 147 1.65 6.45 -6.99
CA GLY A 147 0.53 5.65 -7.47
C GLY A 147 -0.58 5.60 -6.43
N VAL A 148 -1.79 6.06 -6.79
CA VAL A 148 -2.96 5.97 -5.92
C VAL A 148 -3.45 4.53 -5.90
N LEU A 149 -3.53 3.95 -4.71
CA LEU A 149 -4.05 2.60 -4.48
C LEU A 149 -5.58 2.62 -4.29
N LYS A 150 -6.07 3.46 -3.37
CA LYS A 150 -7.51 3.61 -3.09
C LYS A 150 -7.80 4.93 -2.39
N LYS A 151 -9.06 5.34 -2.33
CA LYS A 151 -9.52 6.55 -1.62
C LYS A 151 -10.78 6.24 -0.81
N ASN A 152 -10.95 6.93 0.32
CA ASN A 152 -12.21 7.04 1.05
C ASN A 152 -12.45 8.51 1.43
N ASP A 153 -13.46 8.77 2.26
CA ASP A 153 -13.84 10.14 2.63
C ASP A 153 -12.80 10.88 3.48
N ALA A 154 -11.90 10.15 4.15
CA ALA A 154 -10.87 10.73 5.02
C ALA A 154 -9.48 10.76 4.35
N TYR A 155 -9.14 9.73 3.57
CA TYR A 155 -7.78 9.46 3.12
C TYR A 155 -7.68 9.06 1.65
N VAL A 156 -6.54 9.43 1.06
CA VAL A 156 -6.00 8.91 -0.18
C VAL A 156 -4.83 8.00 0.14
N PHE A 157 -4.99 6.71 -0.14
CA PHE A 157 -3.95 5.71 0.03
C PHE A 157 -3.12 5.64 -1.24
N THR A 158 -1.82 5.79 -1.10
CA THR A 158 -0.85 5.66 -2.17
C THR A 158 0.12 4.54 -1.86
N VAL A 159 0.82 4.06 -2.89
CA VAL A 159 1.85 3.06 -2.71
C VAL A 159 3.18 3.53 -3.31
N LYS A 160 4.25 3.34 -2.55
CA LYS A 160 5.62 3.53 -3.00
C LYS A 160 6.33 2.19 -2.96
N ARG A 161 6.93 1.80 -4.07
CA ARG A 161 7.76 0.59 -4.17
C ARG A 161 9.23 0.99 -4.05
N ALA A 162 10.07 0.13 -3.48
CA ALA A 162 11.52 0.33 -3.53
C ALA A 162 12.02 0.36 -4.99
N SER A 163 13.05 1.17 -5.24
CA SER A 163 13.69 1.26 -6.56
C SER A 163 14.63 0.09 -6.84
N THR A 164 15.12 -0.57 -5.79
CA THR A 164 16.04 -1.71 -5.86
C THR A 164 15.57 -2.85 -4.96
N PHE A 165 15.93 -4.07 -5.34
CA PHE A 165 15.57 -5.29 -4.63
C PHE A 165 16.78 -6.17 -4.42
N SER A 166 16.90 -6.77 -3.23
CA SER A 166 17.86 -7.85 -3.01
C SER A 166 17.46 -9.10 -3.80
N GLU A 167 18.43 -9.99 -4.07
CA GLU A 167 18.17 -11.24 -4.82
C GLU A 167 17.07 -12.09 -4.17
N LYS A 168 17.02 -12.13 -2.84
CA LYS A 168 15.95 -12.82 -2.09
C LYS A 168 14.58 -12.24 -2.41
N VAL A 169 14.47 -10.91 -2.45
CA VAL A 169 13.20 -10.22 -2.72
C VAL A 169 12.75 -10.40 -4.17
N LEU A 170 13.68 -10.45 -5.14
CA LEU A 170 13.35 -10.66 -6.55
C LEU A 170 12.54 -11.94 -6.79
N THR A 171 12.71 -12.96 -5.95
CA THR A 171 11.96 -14.23 -6.06
C THR A 171 10.48 -14.09 -5.67
N VAL A 172 10.15 -13.12 -4.81
CA VAL A 172 8.80 -12.93 -4.25
C VAL A 172 8.14 -11.64 -4.69
N ILE A 173 8.88 -10.70 -5.31
CA ILE A 173 8.33 -9.39 -5.68
C ILE A 173 7.33 -9.46 -6.84
N ASN A 174 7.35 -10.53 -7.65
CA ASN A 174 6.44 -10.67 -8.79
C ASN A 174 4.97 -10.77 -8.39
N VAL A 175 4.67 -11.17 -7.15
CA VAL A 175 3.29 -11.24 -6.62
C VAL A 175 2.82 -9.94 -5.95
N TYR A 176 3.69 -8.93 -5.82
CA TYR A 176 3.35 -7.64 -5.21
C TYR A 176 2.11 -6.96 -5.82
N PRO A 177 1.92 -6.90 -7.16
CA PRO A 177 0.72 -6.32 -7.74
C PRO A 177 -0.55 -7.03 -7.24
N SER A 178 -0.51 -8.36 -7.10
CA SER A 178 -1.64 -9.15 -6.60
C SER A 178 -1.95 -8.83 -5.14
N ILE A 179 -0.95 -8.62 -4.28
CA ILE A 179 -1.16 -8.18 -2.89
C ILE A 179 -1.95 -6.88 -2.87
N LEU A 180 -1.58 -5.89 -3.69
CA LEU A 180 -2.28 -4.60 -3.73
C LEU A 180 -3.75 -4.71 -4.15
N THR A 181 -4.11 -5.69 -5.00
CA THR A 181 -5.51 -5.90 -5.39
C THR A 181 -6.41 -6.34 -4.23
N THR A 182 -5.81 -6.87 -3.16
CA THR A 182 -6.53 -7.32 -1.96
C THR A 182 -6.84 -6.19 -0.98
N PHE A 183 -6.42 -4.96 -1.30
CA PHE A 183 -6.66 -3.80 -0.44
C PHE A 183 -8.16 -3.52 -0.28
N THR A 184 -8.63 -3.68 0.95
CA THR A 184 -10.02 -3.43 1.33
C THR A 184 -10.11 -2.56 2.58
N PHE A 185 -11.11 -1.69 2.61
CA PHE A 185 -11.47 -0.98 3.84
C PHE A 185 -12.18 -1.95 4.78
N ARG A 186 -11.88 -1.83 6.07
CA ARG A 186 -12.62 -2.53 7.11
C ARG A 186 -14.04 -1.97 7.14
N LYS A 187 -15.02 -2.88 7.19
CA LYS A 187 -16.43 -2.53 7.38
C LYS A 187 -16.70 -2.19 8.84
#